data_AF-A0A1I1RK91-F1
#
_entry.id   AF-A0A1I1RK91-F1
#
_cell.length_a   1.000
_cell.length_b   1.000
_cell.length_c   1.000
_cell.angle_alpha   90.00
_cell.angle_beta   90.00
_cell.angle_gamma   90.00
#
_symmetry.space_group_name_H-M   'P 1'
#
loop_
_entity.id
_entity.type
_entity.pdbx_description
1 polymer ?
#
loop_
_entity_poly.entity_id
_entity_poly.type
_entity_poly.pdbx_seq_one_letter_code
_entity_poly.pdbx_strand_id
1 'polypeptide(L)'
;MKTIFKCIIGVFLFSIYFSCDESTENTSGISINTEDFTINAPLVVKKLDTLGFLKGSSNKGEVTFSLISQAPENSVVLGLRYGEIIVESPEFFNSNITDEVILVIEVKKGQETKISNVTIRRNLNDPDGDGVENSIDSDPNNPCLPVQDVIYTGYNSYNSIWREADCDQDGISNIEELNSGTNPYFDESSIGDTDGDGLRDDVDPNPNDPCLPERFIGYQEFDSDNAVWAAADCNGNGVSNGEEFAQGRSPYPFPNLTCNEIFNFELENYARELRTVDSNNGEGVTIGVIGGNCGTILFTGGSIFNQGCFNEDVSVPFFFEPADQTSSNGRVFVELTEYSCLSEDRVSSRSFTVEGLGTYTGASSTIELTYIITQLGEDIPDDERVTTGTLLIRPL
;
A
#
# COMPACT_ATOMS: atom_id res chain seq x y z
N MET A 1 71.49 7.94 -60.84
CA MET A 1 71.75 8.13 -59.39
C MET A 1 71.03 9.38 -58.94
N LYS A 2 70.25 9.28 -57.86
CA LYS A 2 69.51 10.40 -57.24
C LYS A 2 70.41 11.18 -56.28
N THR A 3 70.34 12.51 -56.35
CA THR A 3 70.69 13.49 -55.28
C THR A 3 70.11 14.86 -55.70
N ILE A 4 68.93 15.28 -55.19
CA ILE A 4 68.66 16.22 -54.06
C ILE A 4 68.93 17.70 -54.43
N PHE A 5 67.91 18.54 -54.71
CA PHE A 5 67.16 19.51 -53.83
C PHE A 5 68.04 20.68 -53.30
N LYS A 6 67.74 21.99 -53.36
CA LYS A 6 66.53 22.84 -53.22
C LYS A 6 66.74 24.20 -53.92
N CYS A 7 65.68 24.90 -54.33
CA CYS A 7 65.42 26.29 -53.91
C CYS A 7 64.00 26.75 -54.31
N ILE A 8 63.35 27.42 -53.35
CA ILE A 8 62.04 28.05 -53.37
C ILE A 8 62.22 29.51 -53.82
N ILE A 9 61.32 30.06 -54.65
CA ILE A 9 60.93 31.49 -54.70
C ILE A 9 59.49 31.57 -55.25
N GLY A 10 58.66 32.37 -54.59
CA GLY A 10 57.20 32.39 -54.70
C GLY A 10 56.59 33.22 -55.83
N VAL A 11 55.26 33.12 -55.97
CA VAL A 11 54.45 33.90 -56.91
C VAL A 11 53.16 34.41 -56.24
N PHE A 12 53.13 35.74 -56.14
CA PHE A 12 52.05 36.75 -56.14
C PHE A 12 50.57 36.41 -55.88
N LEU A 13 50.02 37.21 -54.94
CA LEU A 13 48.60 37.49 -54.68
C LEU A 13 47.86 38.12 -55.88
N PHE A 14 46.59 37.74 -56.04
CA PHE A 14 45.56 38.61 -56.65
C PHE A 14 44.26 38.48 -55.85
N SER A 15 43.90 39.55 -55.16
CA SER A 15 42.68 39.72 -54.35
C SER A 15 41.55 40.29 -55.22
N ILE A 16 40.44 39.57 -55.33
CA ILE A 16 39.19 40.04 -55.93
C ILE A 16 38.19 40.27 -54.80
N TYR A 17 37.83 41.53 -54.56
CA TYR A 17 36.70 41.90 -53.70
C TYR A 17 35.42 41.84 -54.54
N PHE A 18 34.51 40.94 -54.19
CA PHE A 18 33.11 41.04 -54.58
C PHE A 18 32.38 41.90 -53.55
N SER A 19 31.96 43.09 -53.98
CA SER A 19 30.99 43.93 -53.29
C SER A 19 29.60 43.40 -53.64
N CYS A 20 28.87 42.90 -52.63
CA CYS A 20 27.43 42.71 -52.72
C CYS A 20 26.76 43.87 -51.97
N ASP A 21 25.93 44.57 -52.73
CA ASP A 21 25.01 45.62 -52.31
C ASP A 21 23.88 44.94 -51.51
N GLU A 22 23.91 45.06 -50.17
CA GLU A 22 22.76 44.67 -49.35
C GLU A 22 21.69 45.74 -49.54
N SER A 23 20.72 45.40 -50.39
CA SER A 23 19.40 46.01 -50.39
C SER A 23 18.94 46.21 -48.95
N THR A 24 18.62 47.46 -48.63
CA THR A 24 17.97 47.89 -47.39
C THR A 24 16.57 47.28 -47.29
N GLU A 25 16.49 45.98 -47.00
CA GLU A 25 15.32 45.45 -46.32
C GLU A 25 15.24 46.14 -44.96
N ASN A 26 14.10 46.77 -44.73
CA ASN A 26 13.76 47.43 -43.50
C ASN A 26 13.73 46.38 -42.38
N THR A 27 14.88 46.05 -41.78
CA THR A 27 14.96 45.16 -40.62
C THR A 27 14.41 45.91 -39.43
N SER A 28 13.07 45.92 -39.28
CA SER A 28 12.52 46.18 -37.96
C SER A 28 13.09 45.11 -37.04
N GLY A 29 13.90 45.54 -36.07
CA GLY A 29 14.47 44.65 -35.05
C GLY A 29 13.36 43.84 -34.39
N ILE A 30 13.72 42.69 -33.83
CA ILE A 30 12.78 41.91 -33.03
C ILE A 30 12.30 42.81 -31.88
N SER A 31 11.00 42.98 -31.77
CA SER A 31 10.37 43.69 -30.66
C SER A 31 9.43 42.73 -29.96
N ILE A 32 9.52 42.68 -28.63
CA ILE A 32 8.67 41.87 -27.76
C ILE A 32 7.72 42.80 -27.03
N ASN A 33 6.44 42.44 -26.97
CA ASN A 33 5.43 43.11 -26.16
C ASN A 33 4.94 42.17 -25.07
N THR A 34 5.06 42.59 -23.81
CA THR A 34 4.62 41.89 -22.61
C THR A 34 4.29 42.93 -21.54
N GLU A 35 3.43 42.60 -20.60
CA GLU A 35 3.00 43.48 -19.52
C GLU A 35 2.90 42.72 -18.20
N ASP A 36 3.14 43.40 -17.09
CA ASP A 36 2.84 42.87 -15.77
C ASP A 36 1.32 42.79 -15.59
N PHE A 37 0.84 41.74 -14.93
CA PHE A 37 -0.60 41.58 -14.71
C PHE A 37 -0.91 40.75 -13.46
N THR A 38 -2.16 40.82 -13.05
CA THR A 38 -2.67 40.09 -11.88
C THR A 38 -3.75 39.10 -12.31
N ILE A 39 -3.74 37.92 -11.70
CA ILE A 39 -4.76 36.89 -11.81
C ILE A 39 -5.41 36.74 -10.44
N ASN A 40 -6.73 36.63 -10.38
CA ASN A 40 -7.42 36.20 -9.17
C ASN A 40 -7.69 34.70 -9.30
N ALA A 41 -7.24 33.92 -8.32
CA ALA A 41 -7.50 32.49 -8.29
C ALA A 41 -9.02 32.20 -8.12
N PRO A 42 -9.51 31.03 -8.57
CA PRO A 42 -10.83 30.54 -8.19
C PRO A 42 -10.91 30.29 -6.67
N LEU A 43 -12.12 30.06 -6.14
CA LEU A 43 -12.34 29.80 -4.71
C LEU A 43 -11.55 28.58 -4.22
N VAL A 44 -11.62 27.49 -4.99
CA VAL A 44 -10.88 26.26 -4.72
C VAL A 44 -10.01 25.95 -5.91
N VAL A 45 -8.71 25.84 -5.66
CA VAL A 45 -7.69 25.53 -6.66
C VAL A 45 -7.25 24.08 -6.51
N LYS A 46 -7.28 23.31 -7.60
CA LYS A 46 -6.79 21.92 -7.62
C LYS A 46 -5.45 21.84 -8.35
N LYS A 47 -4.67 20.81 -8.01
CA LYS A 47 -3.42 20.52 -8.74
C LYS A 47 -3.76 20.29 -10.22
N LEU A 48 -2.90 20.78 -11.12
CA LEU A 48 -3.09 20.78 -12.57
C LEU A 48 -4.14 21.76 -13.12
N ASP A 49 -4.82 22.54 -12.28
CA ASP A 49 -5.68 23.62 -12.76
C ASP A 49 -4.88 24.65 -13.54
N THR A 50 -5.46 25.17 -14.62
CA THR A 50 -4.88 26.28 -15.38
C THR A 50 -5.48 27.60 -14.88
N LEU A 51 -4.67 28.42 -14.21
CA LEU A 51 -5.10 29.71 -13.65
C LEU A 51 -5.17 30.81 -14.70
N GLY A 52 -4.46 30.65 -15.81
CA GLY A 52 -4.44 31.61 -16.89
C GLY A 52 -3.30 31.37 -17.87
N PHE A 53 -3.08 32.36 -18.72
CA PHE A 53 -2.08 32.32 -19.78
C PHE A 53 -1.16 33.53 -19.68
N LEU A 54 0.13 33.30 -19.89
CA LEU A 54 1.13 34.34 -20.00
C LEU A 54 0.87 35.21 -21.21
N LYS A 55 1.09 36.51 -21.05
CA LYS A 55 0.90 37.50 -22.10
C LYS A 55 2.24 37.79 -22.76
N GLY A 56 2.33 37.62 -24.06
CA GLY A 56 3.57 37.90 -24.79
C GLY A 56 3.38 37.79 -26.29
N SER A 57 3.91 38.76 -27.04
CA SER A 57 3.88 38.71 -28.51
C SER A 57 5.14 39.35 -29.10
N SER A 58 5.43 39.03 -30.36
CA SER A 58 6.51 39.66 -31.10
C SER A 58 6.06 40.03 -32.51
N ASN A 59 6.66 41.08 -33.07
CA ASN A 59 6.53 41.44 -34.49
C ASN A 59 7.09 40.36 -35.46
N LYS A 60 7.71 39.29 -34.94
CA LYS A 60 8.30 38.18 -35.71
C LYS A 60 7.74 36.80 -35.29
N GLY A 61 6.47 36.74 -34.88
CA GLY A 61 5.75 35.49 -34.55
C GLY A 61 5.71 35.17 -33.05
N GLU A 62 5.53 33.90 -32.70
CA GLU A 62 5.37 33.44 -31.31
C GLU A 62 6.63 33.64 -30.46
N VAL A 63 6.42 33.89 -29.16
CA VAL A 63 7.46 34.04 -28.14
C VAL A 63 7.56 32.76 -27.31
N THR A 64 8.69 32.58 -26.62
CA THR A 64 8.86 31.52 -25.61
C THR A 64 8.84 32.11 -24.22
N PHE A 65 8.26 31.38 -23.28
CA PHE A 65 8.21 31.75 -21.86
C PHE A 65 9.15 30.87 -21.03
N SER A 66 9.88 31.48 -20.11
CA SER A 66 10.70 30.79 -19.12
C SER A 66 10.42 31.33 -17.73
N LEU A 67 10.22 30.45 -16.75
CA LEU A 67 10.11 30.85 -15.35
C LEU A 67 11.50 31.18 -14.81
N ILE A 68 11.73 32.43 -14.39
CA ILE A 68 12.99 32.84 -13.73
C ILE A 68 12.92 32.51 -12.25
N SER A 69 11.82 32.91 -11.61
CA SER A 69 11.60 32.68 -10.18
C SER A 69 10.10 32.72 -9.87
N GLN A 70 9.74 32.07 -8.78
CA GLN A 70 8.40 32.13 -8.19
C GLN A 70 8.52 32.21 -6.67
N ALA A 71 7.59 32.93 -6.04
CA ALA A 71 7.47 33.04 -4.59
C ALA A 71 6.00 32.87 -4.21
N PRO A 72 5.61 31.82 -3.48
CA PRO A 72 6.44 30.70 -3.00
C PRO A 72 7.02 29.82 -4.13
N GLU A 73 8.13 29.15 -3.83
CA GLU A 73 8.74 28.18 -4.76
C GLU A 73 7.81 26.98 -5.00
N ASN A 74 7.87 26.41 -6.21
CA ASN A 74 7.05 25.26 -6.64
C ASN A 74 5.53 25.48 -6.55
N SER A 75 5.06 26.72 -6.56
CA SER A 75 3.62 27.02 -6.56
C SER A 75 2.96 26.66 -7.89
N VAL A 76 3.65 26.91 -9.01
CA VAL A 76 3.16 26.64 -10.37
C VAL A 76 4.23 26.05 -11.28
N VAL A 77 3.78 25.42 -12.36
CA VAL A 77 4.58 25.06 -13.54
C VAL A 77 4.04 25.77 -14.78
N LEU A 78 4.91 26.02 -15.76
CA LEU A 78 4.52 26.69 -16.99
C LEU A 78 4.33 25.70 -18.14
N GLY A 79 3.22 25.84 -18.86
CA GLY A 79 3.02 25.22 -20.15
C GLY A 79 3.92 25.86 -21.20
N LEU A 80 4.85 25.08 -21.76
CA LEU A 80 5.87 25.59 -22.70
C LEU A 80 5.32 25.96 -24.08
N ARG A 81 4.08 25.57 -24.38
CA ARG A 81 3.48 25.72 -25.72
C ARG A 81 2.59 26.94 -25.84
N TYR A 82 1.73 27.20 -24.87
CA TYR A 82 0.77 28.30 -24.90
C TYR A 82 0.92 29.26 -23.73
N GLY A 83 1.93 29.06 -22.87
CA GLY A 83 2.19 29.90 -21.71
C GLY A 83 1.17 29.68 -20.59
N GLU A 84 0.62 28.48 -20.47
CA GLU A 84 -0.30 28.12 -19.39
C GLU A 84 0.39 28.27 -18.03
N ILE A 85 -0.33 28.80 -17.04
CA ILE A 85 0.09 28.79 -15.65
C ILE A 85 -0.68 27.67 -14.97
N ILE A 86 0.01 26.56 -14.71
CA ILE A 86 -0.56 25.31 -14.21
C ILE A 86 -0.18 25.16 -12.74
N VAL A 87 -1.14 24.85 -11.88
CA VAL A 87 -0.92 24.72 -10.44
C VAL A 87 -0.13 23.46 -10.11
N GLU A 88 0.91 23.62 -9.30
CA GLU A 88 1.70 22.50 -8.77
C GLU A 88 1.39 22.23 -7.29
N SER A 89 1.32 23.31 -6.49
CA SER A 89 1.04 23.28 -5.05
C SER A 89 -0.22 24.08 -4.72
N PRO A 90 -1.41 23.44 -4.67
CA PRO A 90 -2.68 24.12 -4.41
C PRO A 90 -2.77 24.76 -3.02
N GLU A 91 -2.00 24.29 -2.04
CA GLU A 91 -1.96 24.80 -0.68
C GLU A 91 -1.64 26.30 -0.62
N PHE A 92 -0.85 26.85 -1.55
CA PHE A 92 -0.53 28.27 -1.59
C PHE A 92 -1.70 29.16 -2.03
N PHE A 93 -2.72 28.56 -2.64
CA PHE A 93 -3.93 29.25 -3.08
C PHE A 93 -5.13 28.95 -2.18
N ASN A 94 -5.10 27.85 -1.43
CA ASN A 94 -6.22 27.38 -0.64
C ASN A 94 -6.03 27.58 0.88
N SER A 95 -4.84 27.93 1.35
CA SER A 95 -4.54 28.11 2.77
C SER A 95 -4.07 29.53 3.09
N ASN A 96 -3.93 29.85 4.38
CA ASN A 96 -3.42 31.14 4.87
C ASN A 96 -1.88 31.27 4.84
N ILE A 97 -1.17 30.39 4.11
CA ILE A 97 0.30 30.45 3.99
C ILE A 97 0.74 31.75 3.29
N THR A 98 0.05 32.16 2.23
CA THR A 98 0.30 33.40 1.49
C THR A 98 -1.00 33.93 0.88
N ASP A 99 -1.07 35.24 0.66
CA ASP A 99 -2.16 35.87 -0.07
C ASP A 99 -1.83 36.06 -1.56
N GLU A 100 -0.55 36.03 -1.91
CA GLU A 100 -0.08 36.25 -3.27
C GLU A 100 1.02 35.25 -3.65
N VAL A 101 0.97 34.81 -4.90
CA VAL A 101 2.04 34.09 -5.58
C VAL A 101 2.61 35.00 -6.67
N ILE A 102 3.91 35.27 -6.61
CA ILE A 102 4.59 36.19 -7.54
C ILE A 102 5.48 35.38 -8.46
N LEU A 103 5.28 35.53 -9.77
CA LEU A 103 6.09 34.90 -10.81
C LEU A 103 6.90 35.97 -11.56
N VAL A 104 8.17 35.68 -11.83
CA VAL A 104 9.03 36.47 -12.69
C VAL A 104 9.29 35.66 -13.95
N ILE A 105 8.81 36.16 -15.09
CA ILE A 105 8.79 35.44 -16.35
C ILE A 105 9.71 36.11 -17.36
N GLU A 106 10.59 35.33 -17.98
CA GLU A 106 11.30 35.76 -19.18
C GLU A 106 10.43 35.48 -20.41
N VAL A 107 10.17 36.52 -21.20
CA VAL A 107 9.55 36.43 -22.52
C VAL A 107 10.64 36.64 -23.56
N LYS A 108 10.89 35.63 -24.38
CA LYS A 108 12.05 35.61 -25.30
C LYS A 108 11.64 35.41 -26.75
N LYS A 109 12.36 36.09 -27.64
CA LYS A 109 12.32 35.86 -29.09
C LYS A 109 13.71 36.08 -29.69
N GLY A 110 14.31 35.02 -30.20
CA GLY A 110 15.68 35.09 -30.71
C GLY A 110 16.65 35.47 -29.58
N GLN A 111 17.35 36.61 -29.73
CA GLN A 111 18.26 37.14 -28.71
C GLN A 111 17.63 38.22 -27.81
N GLU A 112 16.43 38.69 -28.15
CA GLU A 112 15.72 39.70 -27.35
C GLU A 112 14.95 39.04 -26.20
N THR A 113 14.98 39.67 -25.04
CA THR A 113 14.26 39.23 -23.84
C THR A 113 13.54 40.41 -23.18
N LYS A 114 12.38 40.13 -22.57
CA LYS A 114 11.68 41.03 -21.67
C LYS A 114 11.23 40.28 -20.43
N ILE A 115 11.02 41.01 -19.34
CA ILE A 115 10.50 40.47 -18.10
C ILE A 115 9.02 40.83 -17.96
N SER A 116 8.24 39.88 -17.45
CA SER A 116 6.85 40.04 -17.04
C SER A 116 6.70 39.55 -15.60
N ASN A 117 6.21 40.40 -14.71
CA ASN A 117 5.83 40.00 -13.36
C ASN A 117 4.34 39.64 -13.34
N VAL A 118 4.03 38.45 -12.84
CA VAL A 118 2.65 37.97 -12.70
C VAL A 118 2.35 37.79 -11.23
N THR A 119 1.32 38.46 -10.73
CA THR A 119 0.83 38.28 -9.36
C THR A 119 -0.45 37.46 -9.40
N ILE A 120 -0.49 36.34 -8.71
CA ILE A 120 -1.69 35.54 -8.53
C ILE A 120 -2.19 35.76 -7.12
N ARG A 121 -3.40 36.29 -6.98
CA ARG A 121 -4.04 36.53 -5.69
C ARG A 121 -4.90 35.35 -5.29
N ARG A 122 -4.73 34.90 -4.05
CA ARG A 122 -5.64 33.97 -3.40
C ARG A 122 -7.04 34.56 -3.33
N ASN A 123 -8.05 33.71 -3.52
CA ASN A 123 -9.44 34.11 -3.32
C ASN A 123 -9.78 34.04 -1.82
N LEU A 124 -10.37 35.10 -1.28
CA LEU A 124 -10.73 35.21 0.14
C LEU A 124 -12.25 35.33 0.34
N ASN A 125 -13.05 35.13 -0.71
CA ASN A 125 -14.51 35.30 -0.69
C ASN A 125 -15.28 34.03 -0.27
N ASP A 126 -14.59 33.05 0.32
CA ASP A 126 -15.13 31.80 0.87
C ASP A 126 -14.33 31.50 2.17
N PRO A 127 -14.77 32.04 3.32
CA PRO A 127 -14.01 32.03 4.56
C PRO A 127 -14.19 30.73 5.34
N ASP A 128 -15.31 30.02 5.21
CA ASP A 128 -15.52 28.72 5.82
C ASP A 128 -15.01 27.56 4.97
N GLY A 129 -14.82 27.76 3.66
CA GLY A 129 -14.19 26.81 2.75
C GLY A 129 -15.15 25.78 2.20
N ASP A 130 -16.45 26.04 2.20
CA ASP A 130 -17.45 25.11 1.68
C ASP A 130 -17.48 25.08 0.13
N GLY A 131 -16.79 26.01 -0.52
CA GLY A 131 -16.72 26.16 -1.98
C GLY A 131 -17.79 27.07 -2.58
N VAL A 132 -18.59 27.75 -1.75
CA VAL A 132 -19.63 28.70 -2.15
C VAL A 132 -19.14 30.13 -1.87
N GLU A 133 -19.33 31.03 -2.83
CA GLU A 133 -18.91 32.42 -2.63
C GLU A 133 -19.85 33.14 -1.64
N ASN A 134 -19.28 33.90 -0.70
CA ASN A 134 -19.99 34.75 0.27
C ASN A 134 -21.14 35.58 -0.29
N SER A 135 -21.07 35.98 -1.57
CA SER A 135 -22.09 36.82 -2.20
C SER A 135 -23.39 36.08 -2.51
N ILE A 136 -23.34 34.75 -2.57
CA ILE A 136 -24.46 33.86 -2.89
C ILE A 136 -24.71 32.79 -1.81
N ASP A 137 -23.84 32.71 -0.80
CA ASP A 137 -24.00 31.81 0.33
C ASP A 137 -25.03 32.36 1.35
N SER A 138 -25.95 31.50 1.78
CA SER A 138 -26.92 31.82 2.83
C SER A 138 -26.30 31.88 4.21
N ASP A 139 -25.21 31.13 4.44
CA ASP A 139 -24.55 30.99 5.73
C ASP A 139 -23.02 31.08 5.60
N PRO A 140 -22.45 32.27 5.28
CA PRO A 140 -21.04 32.48 4.89
C PRO A 140 -19.94 32.15 5.92
N ASN A 141 -20.27 31.51 7.04
CA ASN A 141 -19.28 31.06 8.02
C ASN A 141 -19.61 29.66 8.55
N ASN A 142 -20.48 28.92 7.86
CA ASN A 142 -20.86 27.56 8.20
C ASN A 142 -20.40 26.61 7.09
N PRO A 143 -19.30 25.86 7.28
CA PRO A 143 -18.71 25.02 6.24
C PRO A 143 -19.59 23.83 5.80
N CYS A 144 -20.68 23.57 6.53
CA CYS A 144 -21.62 22.48 6.28
C CYS A 144 -22.90 22.95 5.59
N LEU A 145 -23.04 24.25 5.34
CA LEU A 145 -24.16 24.82 4.62
C LEU A 145 -23.65 25.55 3.37
N PRO A 146 -24.35 25.42 2.23
CA PRO A 146 -25.54 24.59 2.03
C PRO A 146 -25.21 23.09 2.09
N VAL A 147 -26.21 22.29 2.48
CA VAL A 147 -26.06 20.83 2.55
C VAL A 147 -25.67 20.30 1.18
N GLN A 148 -24.59 19.53 1.15
CA GLN A 148 -24.02 18.96 -0.08
C GLN A 148 -24.46 17.51 -0.28
N ASP A 149 -24.33 17.03 -1.51
CA ASP A 149 -24.51 15.62 -1.86
C ASP A 149 -23.21 14.84 -1.58
N VAL A 150 -23.31 13.53 -1.36
CA VAL A 150 -22.19 12.61 -1.13
C VAL A 150 -21.10 12.69 -2.22
N ILE A 151 -21.43 13.12 -3.44
CA ILE A 151 -20.43 13.26 -4.53
C ILE A 151 -19.71 14.62 -4.55
N TYR A 152 -20.00 15.51 -3.61
CA TYR A 152 -19.47 16.87 -3.61
C TYR A 152 -17.96 16.90 -3.31
N THR A 153 -17.20 17.63 -4.14
CA THR A 153 -15.74 17.80 -4.00
C THR A 153 -15.30 19.26 -4.21
N GLY A 154 -16.25 20.19 -4.04
CA GLY A 154 -16.05 21.62 -4.27
C GLY A 154 -15.47 22.37 -3.06
N TYR A 155 -15.37 21.71 -1.91
CA TYR A 155 -14.83 22.26 -0.67
C TYR A 155 -13.32 22.50 -0.72
N ASN A 156 -12.85 23.36 0.18
CA ASN A 156 -11.45 23.66 0.41
C ASN A 156 -10.89 22.85 1.60
N SER A 157 -10.23 21.73 1.30
CA SER A 157 -9.60 20.86 2.32
C SER A 157 -8.42 21.50 3.08
N TYR A 158 -7.97 22.69 2.69
CA TYR A 158 -6.93 23.44 3.41
C TYR A 158 -7.50 24.54 4.33
N ASN A 159 -8.81 24.82 4.24
CA ASN A 159 -9.48 25.78 5.10
C ASN A 159 -9.57 25.23 6.53
N SER A 160 -9.18 26.02 7.54
CA SER A 160 -9.23 25.58 8.94
C SER A 160 -10.64 25.33 9.46
N ILE A 161 -11.62 26.11 9.01
CA ILE A 161 -13.01 26.01 9.45
C ILE A 161 -13.64 24.74 8.87
N TRP A 162 -13.56 24.54 7.55
CA TRP A 162 -14.06 23.31 6.93
C TRP A 162 -13.45 22.04 7.52
N ARG A 163 -12.13 22.03 7.75
CA ARG A 163 -11.43 20.84 8.28
C ARG A 163 -11.89 20.42 9.68
N GLU A 164 -12.24 21.38 10.54
CA GLU A 164 -12.63 21.11 11.94
C GLU A 164 -14.13 20.84 12.10
N ALA A 165 -14.90 21.01 11.03
CA ALA A 165 -16.32 20.71 11.03
C ALA A 165 -16.58 19.21 10.93
N ASP A 166 -17.81 18.83 11.29
CA ASP A 166 -18.38 17.48 11.26
C ASP A 166 -19.75 17.67 10.61
N CYS A 167 -19.79 17.60 9.27
CA CYS A 167 -20.95 18.06 8.51
C CYS A 167 -22.07 17.02 8.40
N ASP A 168 -21.74 15.74 8.55
CA ASP A 168 -22.67 14.63 8.58
C ASP A 168 -23.11 14.22 10.01
N GLN A 169 -22.42 14.74 11.02
CA GLN A 169 -22.71 14.58 12.46
C GLN A 169 -22.46 13.16 12.98
N ASP A 170 -21.48 12.45 12.42
CA ASP A 170 -21.08 11.13 12.88
C ASP A 170 -20.05 11.18 14.04
N GLY A 171 -19.51 12.37 14.32
CA GLY A 171 -18.55 12.63 15.39
C GLY A 171 -17.08 12.59 14.96
N ILE A 172 -16.81 12.41 13.67
CA ILE A 172 -15.49 12.49 13.03
C ILE A 172 -15.40 13.83 12.30
N SER A 173 -14.24 14.49 12.33
CA SER A 173 -14.08 15.75 11.58
C SER A 173 -13.85 15.50 10.08
N ASN A 174 -14.29 16.44 9.24
CA ASN A 174 -14.14 16.41 7.79
C ASN A 174 -12.69 16.10 7.33
N ILE A 175 -11.68 16.59 8.06
CA ILE A 175 -10.27 16.29 7.74
C ILE A 175 -9.85 14.88 8.14
N GLU A 176 -10.34 14.37 9.27
CA GLU A 176 -10.10 12.99 9.68
C GLU A 176 -10.73 12.04 8.67
N GLU A 177 -11.95 12.34 8.23
CA GLU A 177 -12.65 11.56 7.23
C GLU A 177 -11.92 11.54 5.88
N LEU A 178 -11.47 12.71 5.40
CA LEU A 178 -10.70 12.80 4.17
C LEU A 178 -9.40 11.98 4.24
N ASN A 179 -8.78 11.89 5.42
CA ASN A 179 -7.57 11.10 5.64
C ASN A 179 -7.85 9.59 5.75
N SER A 180 -9.02 9.19 6.27
CA SER A 180 -9.48 7.79 6.29
C SER A 180 -10.15 7.34 4.99
N GLY A 181 -10.48 8.28 4.09
CA GLY A 181 -11.21 8.00 2.86
C GLY A 181 -12.72 7.83 3.05
N THR A 182 -13.26 8.29 4.17
CA THR A 182 -14.70 8.42 4.44
C THR A 182 -15.23 9.76 3.95
N ASN A 183 -16.54 9.99 4.01
CA ASN A 183 -17.21 11.08 3.31
C ASN A 183 -17.68 12.21 4.24
N PRO A 184 -17.12 13.43 4.13
CA PRO A 184 -17.46 14.57 5.00
C PRO A 184 -18.93 14.99 5.07
N TYR A 185 -19.78 14.50 4.17
CA TYR A 185 -21.17 14.90 4.05
C TYR A 185 -22.14 13.73 4.19
N PHE A 186 -21.67 12.55 4.57
CA PHE A 186 -22.52 11.37 4.71
C PHE A 186 -22.05 10.47 5.84
N ASP A 187 -22.90 10.29 6.86
CA ASP A 187 -22.65 9.42 8.00
C ASP A 187 -22.69 7.97 7.55
N GLU A 188 -21.50 7.41 7.36
CA GLU A 188 -21.33 6.07 6.83
C GLU A 188 -21.48 4.98 7.88
N SER A 189 -21.45 5.35 9.17
CA SER A 189 -21.79 4.43 10.25
C SER A 189 -23.25 3.96 10.14
N SER A 190 -24.09 4.73 9.44
CA SER A 190 -25.48 4.39 9.17
C SER A 190 -25.69 3.31 8.10
N ILE A 191 -24.67 3.00 7.29
CA ILE A 191 -24.74 2.04 6.18
C ILE A 191 -24.69 0.60 6.71
N GLY A 192 -23.95 0.37 7.79
CA GLY A 192 -23.72 -0.96 8.35
C GLY A 192 -22.76 -1.83 7.53
N ASP A 193 -22.45 -2.99 8.11
CA ASP A 193 -21.71 -4.10 7.52
C ASP A 193 -22.53 -5.36 7.88
N THR A 194 -23.38 -5.77 6.94
CA THR A 194 -24.42 -6.77 7.18
C THR A 194 -23.82 -8.15 7.45
N ASP A 195 -22.72 -8.51 6.78
CA ASP A 195 -22.11 -9.82 6.91
C ASP A 195 -20.86 -9.86 7.79
N GLY A 196 -20.30 -8.71 8.17
CA GLY A 196 -19.17 -8.59 9.07
C GLY A 196 -17.82 -8.84 8.40
N ASP A 197 -17.72 -8.71 7.08
CA ASP A 197 -16.47 -8.92 6.36
C ASP A 197 -15.50 -7.73 6.46
N GLY A 198 -15.92 -6.61 7.05
CA GLY A 198 -15.13 -5.39 7.20
C GLY A 198 -15.35 -4.36 6.08
N LEU A 199 -16.24 -4.64 5.12
CA LEU A 199 -16.69 -3.69 4.11
C LEU A 199 -18.12 -3.20 4.42
N ARG A 200 -18.36 -1.93 4.10
CA ARG A 200 -19.70 -1.36 4.23
C ARG A 200 -20.60 -1.84 3.10
N ASP A 201 -21.89 -2.01 3.40
CA ASP A 201 -22.88 -2.52 2.45
C ASP A 201 -23.00 -1.72 1.13
N ASP A 202 -22.62 -0.44 1.11
CA ASP A 202 -22.70 0.43 -0.09
C ASP A 202 -21.51 0.26 -1.06
N VAL A 203 -20.36 -0.15 -0.53
CA VAL A 203 -19.13 -0.39 -1.31
C VAL A 203 -18.84 -1.87 -1.51
N ASP A 204 -19.47 -2.74 -0.72
CA ASP A 204 -19.34 -4.17 -0.86
C ASP A 204 -20.15 -4.70 -2.07
N PRO A 205 -19.51 -5.34 -3.05
CA PRO A 205 -20.23 -6.02 -4.13
C PRO A 205 -21.12 -7.19 -3.65
N ASN A 206 -20.89 -7.77 -2.48
CA ASN A 206 -21.68 -8.88 -1.93
C ASN A 206 -22.04 -8.71 -0.44
N PRO A 207 -22.91 -7.74 -0.06
CA PRO A 207 -23.19 -7.34 1.33
C PRO A 207 -23.79 -8.40 2.28
N ASN A 208 -23.87 -9.66 1.87
CA ASN A 208 -24.43 -10.75 2.66
C ASN A 208 -23.56 -12.02 2.58
N ASP A 209 -22.38 -11.94 1.98
CA ASP A 209 -21.43 -13.04 1.82
C ASP A 209 -20.07 -12.65 2.41
N PRO A 210 -19.80 -13.03 3.67
CA PRO A 210 -18.62 -12.56 4.40
C PRO A 210 -17.29 -13.11 3.87
N CYS A 211 -17.34 -13.96 2.85
CA CYS A 211 -16.18 -14.52 2.17
C CYS A 211 -15.85 -13.78 0.87
N LEU A 212 -16.68 -12.79 0.49
CA LEU A 212 -16.51 -11.99 -0.71
C LEU A 212 -16.50 -10.50 -0.35
N PRO A 213 -15.54 -9.72 -0.88
CA PRO A 213 -14.46 -10.13 -1.77
C PRO A 213 -13.42 -11.02 -1.09
N GLU A 214 -12.78 -11.89 -1.88
CA GLU A 214 -11.83 -12.87 -1.35
C GLU A 214 -10.71 -12.17 -0.53
N ARG A 215 -10.58 -12.62 0.72
CA ARG A 215 -9.52 -12.25 1.65
C ARG A 215 -8.61 -13.45 1.88
N PHE A 216 -7.41 -13.18 2.36
CA PHE A 216 -6.41 -14.21 2.64
C PHE A 216 -5.92 -14.10 4.07
N ILE A 217 -5.22 -15.14 4.49
CA ILE A 217 -4.56 -15.21 5.80
C ILE A 217 -3.85 -13.90 6.19
N GLY A 218 -4.08 -13.46 7.43
CA GLY A 218 -3.59 -12.19 7.98
C GLY A 218 -4.60 -11.03 7.90
N TYR A 219 -5.73 -11.18 7.22
CA TYR A 219 -6.82 -10.20 7.26
C TYR A 219 -7.40 -10.06 8.68
N GLN A 220 -7.75 -8.83 9.09
CA GLN A 220 -8.18 -8.51 10.48
C GLN A 220 -9.37 -7.56 10.57
N GLU A 221 -9.90 -7.05 9.46
CA GLU A 221 -10.96 -6.01 9.50
C GLU A 221 -12.36 -6.60 9.66
N PHE A 222 -12.49 -7.93 9.70
CA PHE A 222 -13.75 -8.61 9.92
C PHE A 222 -14.28 -8.46 11.36
N ASP A 223 -15.59 -8.57 11.52
CA ASP A 223 -16.26 -8.59 12.82
C ASP A 223 -16.49 -10.03 13.33
N SER A 224 -15.65 -10.46 14.28
CA SER A 224 -15.79 -11.78 14.93
C SER A 224 -17.08 -11.97 15.74
N ASP A 225 -17.76 -10.90 16.14
CA ASP A 225 -19.04 -10.96 16.85
C ASP A 225 -20.25 -11.03 15.88
N ASN A 226 -20.03 -10.83 14.57
CA ASN A 226 -21.07 -10.94 13.55
C ASN A 226 -21.45 -12.41 13.30
N ALA A 227 -22.75 -12.70 13.38
CA ALA A 227 -23.27 -14.06 13.24
C ALA A 227 -23.22 -14.62 11.81
N VAL A 228 -23.28 -13.77 10.79
CA VAL A 228 -23.15 -14.15 9.37
C VAL A 228 -21.70 -14.55 9.12
N TRP A 229 -20.76 -13.68 9.49
CA TRP A 229 -19.33 -13.98 9.43
C TRP A 229 -18.98 -15.27 10.17
N ALA A 230 -19.40 -15.41 11.43
CA ALA A 230 -19.03 -16.55 12.28
C ALA A 230 -19.56 -17.91 11.76
N ALA A 231 -20.66 -17.90 11.00
CA ALA A 231 -21.29 -19.08 10.42
C ALA A 231 -20.75 -19.47 9.03
N ALA A 232 -19.99 -18.58 8.39
CA ALA A 232 -19.39 -18.86 7.09
C ALA A 232 -18.15 -19.76 7.20
N ASP A 233 -17.65 -20.25 6.06
CA ASP A 233 -16.46 -21.11 5.93
C ASP A 233 -15.65 -20.58 4.75
N CYS A 234 -14.89 -19.50 4.97
CA CYS A 234 -14.28 -18.75 3.88
C CYS A 234 -13.06 -19.45 3.27
N ASN A 235 -12.40 -20.32 4.01
CA ASN A 235 -11.31 -21.14 3.48
C ASN A 235 -11.79 -22.50 2.89
N GLY A 236 -13.07 -22.84 3.08
CA GLY A 236 -13.74 -24.00 2.49
C GLY A 236 -13.30 -25.34 3.08
N ASN A 237 -12.80 -25.36 4.32
CA ASN A 237 -12.28 -26.58 4.96
C ASN A 237 -13.35 -27.36 5.76
N GLY A 238 -14.58 -26.83 5.85
CA GLY A 238 -15.71 -27.44 6.55
C GLY A 238 -15.85 -27.05 8.02
N VAL A 239 -14.98 -26.18 8.54
CA VAL A 239 -15.04 -25.58 9.89
C VAL A 239 -15.50 -24.14 9.72
N SER A 240 -16.37 -23.65 10.62
CA SER A 240 -16.85 -22.27 10.49
C SER A 240 -15.78 -21.26 10.93
N ASN A 241 -15.82 -20.06 10.35
CA ASN A 241 -14.94 -18.95 10.69
C ASN A 241 -14.87 -18.70 12.20
N GLY A 242 -16.02 -18.74 12.89
CA GLY A 242 -16.10 -18.55 14.34
C GLY A 242 -15.41 -19.66 15.13
N GLU A 243 -15.54 -20.92 14.69
CA GLU A 243 -14.84 -22.06 15.31
C GLU A 243 -13.33 -21.99 15.08
N GLU A 244 -12.91 -21.62 13.87
CA GLU A 244 -11.52 -21.41 13.54
C GLU A 244 -10.92 -20.29 14.39
N PHE A 245 -11.56 -19.12 14.44
CA PHE A 245 -11.10 -17.99 15.25
C PHE A 245 -10.96 -18.35 16.73
N ALA A 246 -11.93 -19.08 17.31
CA ALA A 246 -11.90 -19.52 18.70
C ALA A 246 -10.74 -20.50 19.01
N GLN A 247 -10.35 -21.31 18.03
CA GLN A 247 -9.18 -22.19 18.12
C GLN A 247 -7.87 -21.45 17.79
N GLY A 248 -7.97 -20.18 17.41
CA GLY A 248 -6.91 -19.47 16.76
C GLY A 248 -6.47 -20.22 15.50
N ARG A 249 -7.31 -20.28 14.49
CA ARG A 249 -6.94 -20.65 13.13
C ARG A 249 -7.34 -19.51 12.23
N SER A 250 -6.77 -19.43 11.03
CA SER A 250 -7.20 -18.41 10.09
C SER A 250 -8.52 -18.81 9.42
N PRO A 251 -9.56 -17.95 9.44
CA PRO A 251 -10.80 -18.15 8.69
C PRO A 251 -10.64 -18.09 7.17
N TYR A 252 -9.49 -17.58 6.70
CA TYR A 252 -9.27 -17.22 5.31
C TYR A 252 -8.28 -18.15 4.62
N PRO A 253 -8.44 -18.39 3.31
CA PRO A 253 -7.57 -19.27 2.56
C PRO A 253 -6.16 -18.69 2.38
N PHE A 254 -5.25 -19.55 1.92
CA PHE A 254 -3.96 -19.12 1.38
C PHE A 254 -4.15 -18.38 0.05
N PRO A 255 -3.30 -17.37 -0.25
CA PRO A 255 -3.31 -16.76 -1.57
C PRO A 255 -2.93 -17.78 -2.64
N ASN A 256 -3.41 -17.59 -3.86
CA ASN A 256 -3.07 -18.42 -5.02
C ASN A 256 -1.63 -18.15 -5.51
N LEU A 257 -0.66 -18.48 -4.66
CA LEU A 257 0.78 -18.34 -4.86
C LEU A 257 1.46 -19.70 -4.69
N THR A 258 2.71 -19.81 -5.12
CA THR A 258 3.47 -21.04 -4.86
C THR A 258 3.76 -21.17 -3.36
N CYS A 259 3.93 -22.40 -2.89
CA CYS A 259 4.08 -22.63 -1.45
C CYS A 259 5.30 -21.92 -0.84
N ASN A 260 6.41 -21.82 -1.57
CA ASN A 260 7.58 -21.07 -1.12
C ASN A 260 7.36 -19.55 -1.08
N GLU A 261 6.45 -19.01 -1.91
CA GLU A 261 6.07 -17.59 -1.88
C GLU A 261 5.14 -17.28 -0.70
N ILE A 262 4.24 -18.20 -0.34
CA ILE A 262 3.32 -18.04 0.80
C ILE A 262 4.08 -17.94 2.12
N PHE A 263 5.07 -18.81 2.31
CA PHE A 263 5.79 -18.92 3.58
C PHE A 263 7.02 -18.02 3.66
N ASN A 264 7.43 -17.39 2.55
CA ASN A 264 8.64 -16.55 2.48
C ASN A 264 9.90 -17.23 3.08
N PHE A 265 9.98 -18.55 2.99
CA PHE A 265 11.14 -19.40 3.27
C PHE A 265 10.99 -20.75 2.54
N GLU A 266 12.10 -21.49 2.40
CA GLU A 266 12.08 -22.82 1.78
C GLU A 266 11.55 -23.87 2.75
N LEU A 267 10.37 -24.44 2.48
CA LEU A 267 9.79 -25.55 3.26
C LEU A 267 10.69 -26.79 3.32
N GLU A 268 11.61 -26.94 2.36
CA GLU A 268 12.68 -27.96 2.37
C GLU A 268 13.61 -27.86 3.59
N ASN A 269 13.57 -26.74 4.33
CA ASN A 269 14.23 -26.61 5.63
C ASN A 269 13.64 -27.53 6.70
N TYR A 270 12.37 -27.91 6.57
CA TYR A 270 11.71 -28.86 7.44
C TYR A 270 11.71 -30.29 6.87
N ALA A 271 11.94 -30.47 5.58
CA ALA A 271 11.95 -31.76 4.90
C ALA A 271 13.28 -32.53 5.08
N ARG A 272 13.71 -32.76 6.32
CA ARG A 272 15.00 -33.36 6.68
C ARG A 272 14.97 -34.03 8.05
N GLU A 273 16.09 -34.61 8.46
CA GLU A 273 16.31 -34.99 9.86
C GLU A 273 16.39 -33.73 10.73
N LEU A 274 15.56 -33.69 11.77
CA LEU A 274 15.39 -32.56 12.67
C LEU A 274 15.53 -33.03 14.10
N ARG A 275 16.10 -32.16 14.93
CA ARG A 275 16.23 -32.38 16.37
C ARG A 275 14.93 -32.00 17.06
N THR A 276 14.42 -32.90 17.90
CA THR A 276 13.29 -32.61 18.78
C THR A 276 13.77 -32.47 20.23
N VAL A 277 13.19 -31.53 20.97
CA VAL A 277 13.37 -31.37 22.41
C VAL A 277 12.00 -31.26 23.03
N ASP A 278 11.61 -32.31 23.72
CA ASP A 278 10.35 -32.44 24.41
C ASP A 278 10.53 -32.16 25.90
N SER A 279 9.62 -31.37 26.48
CA SER A 279 9.68 -30.97 27.89
C SER A 279 9.54 -32.14 28.88
N ASN A 280 8.91 -33.24 28.46
CA ASN A 280 8.55 -34.37 29.33
C ASN A 280 9.55 -35.52 29.24
N ASN A 281 10.15 -35.75 28.07
CA ASN A 281 11.01 -36.93 27.85
C ASN A 281 12.36 -36.65 27.19
N GLY A 282 12.70 -35.39 26.90
CA GLY A 282 14.05 -35.00 26.50
C GLY A 282 14.24 -34.94 24.98
N GLU A 283 15.41 -35.36 24.49
CA GLU A 283 15.81 -35.10 23.11
C GLU A 283 15.62 -36.31 22.19
N GLY A 284 15.14 -36.04 20.97
CA GLY A 284 14.94 -37.04 19.93
C GLY A 284 15.34 -36.52 18.54
N VAL A 285 15.06 -37.36 17.54
CA VAL A 285 15.24 -37.04 16.12
C VAL A 285 13.99 -37.45 15.37
N THR A 286 13.47 -36.57 14.51
CA THR A 286 12.33 -36.85 13.63
C THR A 286 12.72 -36.55 12.18
N ILE A 287 11.95 -37.08 11.23
CA ILE A 287 12.10 -36.78 9.82
C ILE A 287 10.87 -36.02 9.36
N GLY A 288 11.05 -34.76 8.95
CA GLY A 288 9.99 -34.02 8.29
C GLY A 288 9.89 -34.40 6.81
N VAL A 289 8.66 -34.54 6.32
CA VAL A 289 8.33 -34.83 4.92
C VAL A 289 7.29 -33.81 4.47
N ILE A 290 7.44 -33.24 3.27
CA ILE A 290 6.45 -32.30 2.73
C ILE A 290 5.13 -33.04 2.49
N GLY A 291 4.04 -32.52 3.05
CA GLY A 291 2.70 -33.04 2.86
C GLY A 291 2.12 -32.75 1.47
N GLY A 292 0.96 -33.33 1.17
CA GLY A 292 0.28 -33.12 -0.11
C GLY A 292 -0.32 -31.72 -0.30
N ASN A 293 -0.64 -31.05 0.82
CA ASN A 293 -1.18 -29.69 0.83
C ASN A 293 -0.08 -28.69 1.20
N CYS A 294 -0.14 -27.49 0.63
CA CYS A 294 0.77 -26.42 1.01
C CYS A 294 0.65 -26.10 2.51
N GLY A 295 1.78 -25.82 3.15
CA GLY A 295 1.82 -25.58 4.60
C GLY A 295 1.69 -26.84 5.45
N THR A 296 1.68 -28.05 4.88
CA THR A 296 1.67 -29.29 5.66
C THR A 296 3.06 -29.93 5.69
N ILE A 297 3.57 -30.22 6.89
CA ILE A 297 4.76 -31.07 7.09
C ILE A 297 4.32 -32.30 7.89
N LEU A 298 4.58 -33.48 7.33
CA LEU A 298 4.40 -34.77 8.00
C LEU A 298 5.68 -35.06 8.79
N PHE A 299 5.59 -35.00 10.11
CA PHE A 299 6.68 -35.45 10.96
C PHE A 299 6.55 -36.95 11.19
N THR A 300 7.58 -37.66 10.75
CA THR A 300 7.60 -39.12 10.69
C THR A 300 8.64 -39.71 11.62
N GLY A 301 8.44 -40.97 11.97
CA GLY A 301 9.28 -41.75 12.87
C GLY A 301 8.81 -41.67 14.32
N GLY A 302 8.98 -42.77 15.04
CA GLY A 302 8.48 -42.97 16.42
C GLY A 302 9.11 -42.09 17.52
N SER A 303 9.93 -41.11 17.14
CA SER A 303 10.72 -40.26 18.04
C SER A 303 10.27 -38.80 18.07
N ILE A 304 9.19 -38.42 17.37
CA ILE A 304 8.70 -37.03 17.30
C ILE A 304 8.44 -36.44 18.70
N PHE A 305 7.63 -37.11 19.52
CA PHE A 305 7.39 -36.76 20.92
C PHE A 305 8.29 -37.56 21.87
N ASN A 306 9.32 -38.25 21.36
CA ASN A 306 10.26 -39.08 22.12
C ASN A 306 9.60 -40.00 23.19
N GLN A 307 8.45 -40.59 22.82
CA GLN A 307 7.71 -41.58 23.63
C GLN A 307 8.28 -43.00 23.52
N GLY A 308 9.37 -43.19 22.77
CA GLY A 308 10.02 -44.48 22.59
C GLY A 308 9.23 -45.44 21.68
N CYS A 309 8.59 -44.93 20.63
CA CYS A 309 7.82 -45.75 19.70
C CYS A 309 8.79 -46.46 18.73
N PHE A 310 8.69 -47.79 18.64
CA PHE A 310 9.63 -48.62 17.84
C PHE A 310 9.19 -48.84 16.39
N ASN A 311 8.04 -48.30 16.02
CA ASN A 311 7.51 -48.35 14.66
C ASN A 311 7.85 -47.07 13.89
N GLU A 312 8.15 -47.23 12.60
CA GLU A 312 8.57 -46.14 11.71
C GLU A 312 7.40 -45.48 10.98
N ASP A 313 6.20 -46.06 11.06
CA ASP A 313 4.97 -45.60 10.39
C ASP A 313 4.18 -44.55 11.20
N VAL A 314 4.71 -44.08 12.33
CA VAL A 314 4.17 -42.91 13.03
C VAL A 314 4.32 -41.70 12.11
N SER A 315 3.21 -41.03 11.83
CA SER A 315 3.16 -39.84 10.99
C SER A 315 2.16 -38.86 11.59
N VAL A 316 2.63 -37.67 11.97
CA VAL A 316 1.79 -36.62 12.55
C VAL A 316 1.85 -35.39 11.63
N PRO A 317 0.71 -34.93 11.08
CA PRO A 317 0.66 -33.76 10.22
C PRO A 317 0.73 -32.48 11.08
N PHE A 318 1.63 -31.58 10.69
CA PHE A 318 1.73 -30.24 11.24
C PHE A 318 1.33 -29.26 10.14
N PHE A 319 0.41 -28.37 10.47
CA PHE A 319 -0.15 -27.37 9.58
C PHE A 319 0.43 -26.00 9.93
N PHE A 320 0.96 -25.30 8.94
CA PHE A 320 1.63 -24.02 9.08
C PHE A 320 0.76 -22.91 8.51
N GLU A 321 0.69 -21.81 9.24
CA GLU A 321 -0.10 -20.61 8.89
C GLU A 321 0.80 -19.37 9.06
N PRO A 322 1.19 -18.65 7.99
CA PRO A 322 1.96 -17.43 8.14
C PRO A 322 1.15 -16.34 8.81
N ALA A 323 1.81 -15.46 9.55
CA ALA A 323 1.14 -14.33 10.21
C ALA A 323 0.47 -13.38 9.20
N ASP A 324 1.09 -13.21 8.03
CA ASP A 324 0.61 -12.44 6.89
C ASP A 324 1.30 -12.95 5.60
N GLN A 325 0.86 -12.47 4.44
CA GLN A 325 1.34 -12.90 3.12
C GLN A 325 2.84 -12.68 2.86
N THR A 326 3.51 -11.88 3.69
CA THR A 326 4.94 -11.54 3.56
C THR A 326 5.78 -12.10 4.70
N SER A 327 5.15 -12.65 5.74
CA SER A 327 5.84 -13.09 6.94
C SER A 327 6.50 -14.46 6.75
N SER A 328 7.77 -14.55 7.14
CA SER A 328 8.48 -15.83 7.27
C SER A 328 8.27 -16.52 8.62
N ASN A 329 7.37 -15.98 9.45
CA ASN A 329 7.01 -16.50 10.76
C ASN A 329 5.49 -16.64 10.86
N GLY A 330 5.04 -17.49 11.76
CA GLY A 330 3.62 -17.69 11.93
C GLY A 330 3.32 -18.75 12.96
N ARG A 331 2.18 -19.39 12.75
CA ARG A 331 1.57 -20.35 13.66
C ARG A 331 1.72 -21.73 13.08
N VAL A 332 1.79 -22.71 13.96
CA VAL A 332 1.77 -24.12 13.60
C VAL A 332 0.83 -24.84 14.52
N PHE A 333 0.04 -25.76 13.97
CA PHE A 333 -0.88 -26.56 14.76
C PHE A 333 -0.90 -28.01 14.30
N VAL A 334 -1.39 -28.86 15.20
CA VAL A 334 -1.65 -30.27 14.97
C VAL A 334 -3.11 -30.48 15.29
N GLU A 335 -3.91 -30.82 14.27
CA GLU A 335 -5.29 -31.24 14.48
C GLU A 335 -5.32 -32.58 15.23
N LEU A 336 -6.46 -32.91 15.85
CA LEU A 336 -6.65 -34.15 16.59
C LEU A 336 -6.28 -35.37 15.73
N THR A 337 -5.08 -35.89 15.93
CA THR A 337 -4.49 -36.94 15.12
C THR A 337 -4.29 -38.18 15.96
N GLU A 338 -4.85 -39.31 15.51
CA GLU A 338 -4.59 -40.61 16.11
C GLU A 338 -3.30 -41.22 15.55
N TYR A 339 -2.45 -41.74 16.43
CA TYR A 339 -1.27 -42.52 16.05
C TYR A 339 -1.07 -43.69 17.02
N SER A 340 -0.35 -44.72 16.58
CA SER A 340 -0.06 -45.89 17.40
C SER A 340 1.44 -46.06 17.59
N CYS A 341 1.84 -46.45 18.78
CA CYS A 341 3.22 -46.69 19.16
C CYS A 341 3.44 -48.14 19.54
N LEU A 342 4.33 -48.78 18.80
CA LEU A 342 4.78 -50.14 19.05
C LEU A 342 5.78 -50.15 20.21
N SER A 343 5.57 -51.07 21.16
CA SER A 343 6.44 -51.22 22.32
C SER A 343 7.78 -51.88 21.96
N GLU A 344 8.74 -51.84 22.89
CA GLU A 344 10.05 -52.47 22.76
C GLU A 344 9.98 -53.97 22.40
N ASP A 345 8.93 -54.66 22.86
CA ASP A 345 8.70 -56.08 22.56
C ASP A 345 8.33 -56.35 21.08
N ARG A 346 8.01 -55.30 20.31
CA ARG A 346 7.54 -55.32 18.92
C ARG A 346 6.26 -56.13 18.69
N VAL A 347 5.46 -56.33 19.73
CA VAL A 347 4.23 -57.14 19.70
C VAL A 347 3.03 -56.33 20.19
N SER A 348 3.20 -55.56 21.27
CA SER A 348 2.12 -54.74 21.82
C SER A 348 2.15 -53.31 21.26
N SER A 349 0.98 -52.78 20.92
CA SER A 349 0.80 -51.41 20.43
C SER A 349 -0.12 -50.63 21.37
N ARG A 350 0.15 -49.34 21.54
CA ARG A 350 -0.69 -48.39 22.28
C ARG A 350 -1.11 -47.28 21.33
N SER A 351 -2.38 -46.90 21.36
CA SER A 351 -2.90 -45.79 20.56
C SER A 351 -2.96 -44.51 21.39
N PHE A 352 -2.73 -43.39 20.72
CA PHE A 352 -2.75 -42.05 21.27
C PHE A 352 -3.44 -41.10 20.32
N THR A 353 -4.03 -40.04 20.85
CA THR A 353 -4.35 -38.85 20.07
C THR A 353 -3.40 -37.72 20.45
N VAL A 354 -3.09 -36.84 19.50
CA VAL A 354 -2.38 -35.59 19.75
C VAL A 354 -3.08 -34.43 19.09
N GLU A 355 -3.12 -33.31 19.78
CA GLU A 355 -3.47 -32.00 19.25
C GLU A 355 -2.50 -30.97 19.83
N GLY A 356 -2.30 -29.84 19.14
CA GLY A 356 -1.38 -28.83 19.64
C GLY A 356 -1.41 -27.54 18.85
N LEU A 357 -0.91 -26.48 19.48
CA LEU A 357 -0.78 -25.15 18.90
C LEU A 357 0.58 -24.57 19.27
N GLY A 358 1.16 -23.83 18.33
CA GLY A 358 2.52 -23.34 18.43
C GLY A 358 2.83 -22.21 17.47
N THR A 359 4.11 -21.88 17.41
CA THR A 359 4.66 -20.91 16.47
C THR A 359 5.87 -21.49 15.73
N TYR A 360 6.16 -20.93 14.56
CA TYR A 360 7.37 -21.23 13.84
C TYR A 360 8.10 -19.94 13.44
N THR A 361 9.43 -20.06 13.33
CA THR A 361 10.32 -19.00 12.86
C THR A 361 11.09 -19.51 11.65
N GLY A 362 10.76 -19.03 10.45
CA GLY A 362 11.36 -19.51 9.20
C GLY A 362 12.87 -19.25 9.14
N ALA A 363 13.33 -18.10 9.63
CA ALA A 363 14.74 -17.72 9.63
C ALA A 363 15.66 -18.68 10.40
N SER A 364 15.18 -19.25 11.51
CA SER A 364 15.88 -20.27 12.29
C SER A 364 15.40 -21.69 12.01
N SER A 365 14.37 -21.84 11.17
CA SER A 365 13.66 -23.10 10.91
C SER A 365 13.24 -23.80 12.20
N THR A 366 12.81 -23.02 13.20
CA THR A 366 12.41 -23.52 14.51
C THR A 366 10.90 -23.60 14.63
N ILE A 367 10.41 -24.63 15.31
CA ILE A 367 9.00 -24.79 15.69
C ILE A 367 8.95 -24.94 17.20
N GLU A 368 8.05 -24.24 17.85
CA GLU A 368 7.68 -24.43 19.25
C GLU A 368 6.20 -24.76 19.33
N LEU A 369 5.86 -25.99 19.72
CA LEU A 369 4.49 -26.50 19.80
C LEU A 369 4.16 -26.85 21.24
N THR A 370 3.07 -26.29 21.77
CA THR A 370 2.43 -26.82 22.98
C THR A 370 1.40 -27.87 22.56
N TYR A 371 1.48 -29.06 23.13
CA TYR A 371 0.63 -30.19 22.75
C TYR A 371 -0.12 -30.79 23.92
N ILE A 372 -1.18 -31.51 23.60
CA ILE A 372 -1.94 -32.41 24.47
C ILE A 372 -1.93 -33.78 23.80
N ILE A 373 -1.37 -34.78 24.48
CA ILE A 373 -1.42 -36.18 24.06
C ILE A 373 -2.37 -36.93 25.00
N THR A 374 -3.32 -37.67 24.43
CA THR A 374 -4.25 -38.52 25.19
C THR A 374 -4.04 -39.98 24.82
N GLN A 375 -3.75 -40.84 25.81
CA GLN A 375 -3.65 -42.27 25.58
C GLN A 375 -5.04 -42.91 25.44
N LEU A 376 -5.24 -43.77 24.45
CA LEU A 376 -6.51 -44.45 24.22
C LEU A 376 -6.54 -45.82 24.91
N GLY A 377 -7.66 -46.12 25.60
CA GLY A 377 -7.90 -47.40 26.27
C GLY A 377 -8.87 -47.26 27.45
N GLU A 378 -9.84 -48.20 27.57
CA GLU A 378 -10.88 -48.15 28.61
C GLU A 378 -10.35 -48.44 30.03
N ASP A 379 -9.18 -49.07 30.15
CA ASP A 379 -8.57 -49.48 31.42
C ASP A 379 -7.61 -48.43 32.01
N ILE A 380 -7.53 -47.23 31.42
CA ILE A 380 -6.58 -46.18 31.84
C ILE A 380 -7.32 -45.13 32.68
N PRO A 381 -6.89 -44.84 33.92
CA PRO A 381 -7.46 -43.77 34.74
C PRO A 381 -7.42 -42.41 34.03
N ASP A 382 -8.49 -41.62 34.14
CA ASP A 382 -8.60 -40.32 33.45
C ASP A 382 -7.46 -39.33 33.81
N ASP A 383 -6.92 -39.42 35.03
CA ASP A 383 -5.81 -38.62 35.54
C ASP A 383 -4.42 -39.06 35.03
N GLU A 384 -4.31 -40.28 34.50
CA GLU A 384 -3.09 -40.82 33.89
C GLU A 384 -3.14 -40.77 32.35
N ARG A 385 -4.29 -40.39 31.79
CA ARG A 385 -4.56 -40.50 30.35
C ARG A 385 -4.01 -39.34 29.52
N VAL A 386 -3.88 -38.16 30.12
CA VAL A 386 -3.56 -36.91 29.41
C VAL A 386 -2.17 -36.42 29.81
N THR A 387 -1.33 -36.16 28.81
CA THR A 387 -0.01 -35.54 28.98
C THR A 387 0.06 -34.25 28.17
N THR A 388 0.44 -33.15 28.82
CA THR A 388 0.68 -31.87 28.16
C THR A 388 2.17 -31.55 28.14
N GLY A 389 2.67 -30.91 27.10
CA GLY A 389 4.08 -30.55 27.01
C GLY A 389 4.38 -29.51 25.95
N THR A 390 5.65 -29.14 25.87
CA THR A 390 6.18 -28.31 24.79
C THR A 390 7.21 -29.11 23.99
N LEU A 391 7.07 -29.07 22.67
CA LEU A 391 7.97 -29.66 21.70
C LEU A 391 8.68 -28.56 20.91
N LEU A 392 10.00 -28.52 21.02
CA LEU A 392 10.86 -27.68 20.18
C LEU A 392 11.46 -28.52 19.06
N ILE A 393 11.23 -28.14 17.80
CA ILE A 393 11.82 -28.76 16.62
C ILE A 393 12.77 -27.77 15.95
N ARG A 394 13.98 -28.21 15.59
CA ARG A 394 14.99 -27.36 14.93
C ARG A 394 15.96 -28.18 14.08
N PRO A 395 16.69 -27.54 13.16
CA PRO A 395 17.80 -28.19 12.46
C PRO A 395 18.83 -28.78 13.44
N LEU A 396 19.43 -29.91 13.05
CA LEU A 396 20.49 -30.59 13.81
C LEU A 396 21.73 -29.73 14.05
#